data_AF-A0A0R3MIT9-F1
#
_entry.id   AF-A0A0R3MIT9-F1
#
_cell.length_a   1.000
_cell.length_b   1.000
_cell.length_c   1.000
_cell.angle_alpha   90.00
_cell.angle_beta   90.00
_cell.angle_gamma   90.00
#
_symmetry.space_group_name_H-M   'P 1'
#
loop_
_entity.id
_entity.type
_entity.pdbx_description
1 polymer ?
#
loop_
_entity_poly.entity_id
_entity_poly.type
_entity_poly.pdbx_seq_one_letter_code
_entity_poly.pdbx_strand_id
1 'polypeptide(L)'
;MMGRLKSDQGQLFYDFRLGDAIPEDHLVRKIDSSVDLSWLRSELAPHYSSTGRPSIDPELMIRMLIVGYVFAIRSERLICREVQVNLAYRWFCKLGIKDAIPDHSAFSRARNERFRDGDVFRRVFERVVEACIAAGLVGGEGFAVDASLIQADANKQRSIAGQDWCRDRDPARSSRAVKEYLATLNDTAWGAASDVVPKFISPSDPAAQWTGLTKGQHSSRTPITISST
;
A
#
# COMPACT_ATOMS: atom_id res chain seq x y z
N MET A 1 -51.60 38.55 20.89
CA MET A 1 -51.11 37.60 21.91
C MET A 1 -49.61 37.79 22.06
N MET A 2 -49.11 38.01 23.28
CA MET A 2 -47.67 37.99 23.57
C MET A 2 -47.14 36.55 23.60
N GLY A 3 -46.03 36.29 22.90
CA GLY A 3 -45.38 34.98 22.83
C GLY A 3 -44.56 34.65 24.08
N ARG A 4 -44.41 33.34 24.38
CA ARG A 4 -43.57 32.83 25.47
C ARG A 4 -42.09 32.95 25.10
N LEU A 5 -41.27 33.38 26.06
CA LEU A 5 -39.83 33.24 25.99
C LEU A 5 -39.49 31.74 26.00
N LYS A 6 -39.01 31.19 24.87
CA LYS A 6 -38.32 29.90 24.88
C LYS A 6 -36.91 30.14 25.43
N SER A 7 -36.79 30.23 26.75
CA SER A 7 -35.49 30.12 27.41
C SER A 7 -35.08 28.66 27.33
N ASP A 8 -34.40 28.28 26.25
CA ASP A 8 -33.54 27.10 26.25
C ASP A 8 -32.29 27.49 27.05
N GLN A 9 -32.40 27.43 28.39
CA GLN A 9 -31.21 27.42 29.22
C GLN A 9 -30.58 26.04 29.04
N GLY A 10 -29.82 25.90 27.95
CA GLY A 10 -29.17 24.65 27.59
C GLY A 10 -28.43 24.06 28.80
N GLN A 11 -28.55 22.75 29.00
CA GLN A 11 -27.84 22.05 30.06
C GLN A 11 -26.34 22.37 29.96
N LEU A 12 -25.78 22.95 31.04
CA LEU A 12 -24.41 23.48 31.08
C LEU A 12 -23.35 22.38 30.82
N PHE A 13 -23.70 21.12 31.00
CA PHE A 13 -22.83 19.96 30.74
C PHE A 13 -23.62 18.82 30.12
N TYR A 14 -23.23 18.40 28.91
CA TYR A 14 -23.65 17.17 28.27
C TYR A 14 -22.41 16.27 28.18
N ASP A 15 -22.38 15.19 28.97
CA ASP A 15 -21.33 14.17 28.88
C ASP A 15 -21.82 13.03 27.99
N PHE A 16 -21.07 12.78 26.91
CA PHE A 16 -21.36 11.69 25.98
C PHE A 16 -20.06 10.96 25.66
N ARG A 17 -20.01 9.70 26.05
CA ARG A 17 -18.88 8.82 25.78
C ARG A 17 -19.17 8.09 24.48
N LEU A 18 -18.39 8.39 23.45
CA LEU A 18 -18.47 7.72 22.15
C LEU A 18 -18.40 6.19 22.25
N GLY A 19 -17.64 5.68 23.22
CA GLY A 19 -17.53 4.24 23.46
C GLY A 19 -18.87 3.59 23.83
N ASP A 20 -19.71 4.27 24.60
CA ASP A 20 -20.98 3.68 25.09
C ASP A 20 -21.99 3.50 23.96
N ALA A 21 -21.82 4.24 22.85
CA ALA A 21 -22.65 4.13 21.66
C ALA A 21 -22.26 2.96 20.74
N ILE A 22 -21.19 2.22 21.06
CA ILE A 22 -20.62 1.18 20.19
C ILE A 22 -20.77 -0.18 20.89
N PRO A 23 -21.52 -1.13 20.30
CA PRO A 23 -21.67 -2.47 20.85
C PRO A 23 -20.32 -3.13 21.15
N GLU A 24 -20.25 -3.92 22.22
CA GLU A 24 -19.01 -4.58 22.66
C GLU A 24 -18.49 -5.61 21.64
N ASP A 25 -19.40 -6.25 20.92
CA ASP A 25 -19.11 -7.25 19.88
C ASP A 25 -18.72 -6.64 18.52
N HIS A 26 -18.81 -5.31 18.38
CA HIS A 26 -18.55 -4.60 17.13
C HIS A 26 -17.10 -4.80 16.66
N LEU A 27 -16.92 -5.09 15.36
CA LEU A 27 -15.64 -5.46 14.76
C LEU A 27 -14.51 -4.45 15.05
N VAL A 28 -14.79 -3.15 14.99
CA VAL A 28 -13.78 -2.10 15.27
C VAL A 28 -13.14 -2.21 16.65
N ARG A 29 -13.85 -2.75 17.67
CA ARG A 29 -13.28 -2.96 19.01
C ARG A 29 -12.25 -4.08 19.00
N LYS A 30 -12.55 -5.18 18.30
CA LYS A 30 -11.62 -6.31 18.13
C LYS A 30 -10.36 -5.88 17.38
N ILE A 31 -10.51 -4.97 16.42
CA ILE A 31 -9.38 -4.42 15.68
C ILE A 31 -8.58 -3.47 16.58
N ASP A 32 -9.23 -2.55 17.31
CA ASP A 32 -8.56 -1.60 18.20
C ASP A 32 -7.72 -2.31 19.28
N SER A 33 -8.20 -3.44 19.81
CA SER A 33 -7.43 -4.23 20.79
C SER A 33 -6.21 -4.92 20.20
N SER A 34 -6.15 -5.09 18.88
CA SER A 34 -5.09 -5.83 18.19
C SER A 34 -4.10 -4.90 17.48
N VAL A 35 -4.43 -3.61 17.34
CA VAL A 35 -3.64 -2.64 16.58
C VAL A 35 -2.96 -1.66 17.52
N ASP A 36 -1.65 -1.87 17.75
CA ASP A 36 -0.78 -0.91 18.45
C ASP A 36 -0.04 0.00 17.45
N LEU A 37 -0.33 1.29 17.51
CA LEU A 37 0.26 2.34 16.68
C LEU A 37 1.01 3.41 17.49
N SER A 38 1.21 3.19 18.80
CA SER A 38 1.82 4.18 19.71
C SER A 38 3.23 4.61 19.26
N TRP A 39 3.98 3.69 18.65
CA TRP A 39 5.33 3.89 18.11
C TRP A 39 5.37 4.75 16.84
N LEU A 40 4.25 4.89 16.12
CA LEU A 40 4.23 5.48 14.78
C LEU A 40 4.60 6.96 14.80
N ARG A 41 4.18 7.68 15.84
CA ARG A 41 4.50 9.10 16.01
C ARG A 41 6.00 9.34 16.20
N SER A 42 6.68 8.52 16.99
CA SER A 42 8.13 8.67 17.21
C SER A 42 8.94 8.34 15.97
N GLU A 43 8.55 7.32 15.21
CA GLU A 43 9.19 6.96 13.94
C GLU A 43 9.06 8.08 12.89
N LEU A 44 7.91 8.73 12.83
CA LEU A 44 7.64 9.77 11.84
C LEU A 44 8.04 11.18 12.29
N ALA A 45 8.37 11.37 13.56
CA ALA A 45 8.77 12.67 14.11
C ALA A 45 9.84 13.39 13.26
N PRO A 46 10.90 12.72 12.73
CA PRO A 46 11.91 13.38 11.89
C PRO A 46 11.37 13.93 10.56
N HIS A 47 10.25 13.39 10.06
CA HIS A 47 9.65 13.79 8.80
C HIS A 47 8.63 14.93 8.95
N TYR A 48 8.32 15.36 10.18
CA TYR A 48 7.43 16.50 10.42
C TYR A 48 8.21 17.81 10.48
N SER A 49 7.74 18.78 9.69
CA SER A 49 8.23 20.15 9.79
C SER A 49 7.86 20.75 11.15
N SER A 50 8.82 21.43 11.79
CA SER A 50 8.59 22.24 12.98
C SER A 50 7.82 23.55 12.68
N THR A 51 7.65 23.88 11.39
CA THR A 51 7.10 25.17 10.94
C THR A 51 5.96 24.94 9.94
N GLY A 52 4.89 25.73 10.05
CA GLY A 52 3.75 25.71 9.11
C GLY A 52 2.46 25.13 9.70
N ARG A 53 1.52 24.74 8.83
CA ARG A 53 0.24 24.16 9.25
C ARG A 53 0.49 22.82 9.97
N PRO A 54 -0.14 22.58 11.13
CA PRO A 54 -0.04 21.29 11.81
C PRO A 54 -0.38 20.16 10.83
N SER A 55 0.51 19.19 10.78
CA SER A 55 0.30 18.02 9.96
C SER A 55 -0.72 17.09 10.60
N ILE A 56 -1.31 16.21 9.79
CA ILE A 56 -2.23 15.19 10.29
C ILE A 56 -1.45 14.16 11.09
N ASP A 57 -2.07 13.74 12.19
CA ASP A 57 -1.59 12.67 13.04
C ASP A 57 -1.49 11.36 12.22
N PRO A 58 -0.30 10.72 12.19
CA PRO A 58 -0.12 9.54 11.34
C PRO A 58 -0.94 8.35 11.86
N GLU A 59 -1.16 8.26 13.17
CA GLU A 59 -2.02 7.24 13.77
C GLU A 59 -3.45 7.35 13.25
N LEU A 60 -4.02 8.57 13.27
CA LEU A 60 -5.34 8.85 12.69
C LEU A 60 -5.43 8.39 11.22
N MET A 61 -4.43 8.73 10.42
CA MET A 61 -4.45 8.40 8.99
C MET A 61 -4.37 6.88 8.74
N ILE A 62 -3.53 6.15 9.46
CA ILE A 62 -3.46 4.68 9.37
C ILE A 62 -4.79 4.06 9.83
N ARG A 63 -5.38 4.53 10.92
CA ARG A 63 -6.69 4.05 11.39
C ARG A 63 -7.79 4.27 10.35
N MET A 64 -7.84 5.45 9.71
CA MET A 64 -8.79 5.71 8.63
C MET A 64 -8.58 4.77 7.44
N LEU A 65 -7.33 4.46 7.08
CA LEU A 65 -7.04 3.49 6.02
C LEU A 65 -7.46 2.07 6.41
N ILE A 66 -7.23 1.63 7.65
CA ILE A 66 -7.68 0.33 8.16
C ILE A 66 -9.20 0.19 8.04
N VAL A 67 -9.96 1.22 8.43
CA VAL A 67 -11.42 1.26 8.23
C VAL A 67 -11.76 1.09 6.75
N GLY A 68 -11.05 1.81 5.88
CA GLY A 68 -11.21 1.70 4.44
C GLY A 68 -11.05 0.27 3.92
N TYR A 69 -9.98 -0.41 4.32
CA TYR A 69 -9.72 -1.79 3.88
C TYR A 69 -10.70 -2.81 4.48
N VAL A 70 -10.93 -2.75 5.80
CA VAL A 70 -11.77 -3.73 6.52
C VAL A 70 -13.23 -3.66 6.07
N PHE A 71 -13.77 -2.45 5.88
CA PHE A 71 -15.17 -2.26 5.47
C PHE A 71 -15.32 -2.07 3.95
N ALA A 72 -14.27 -2.42 3.18
CA ALA A 72 -14.25 -2.36 1.71
C ALA A 72 -14.61 -0.99 1.10
N ILE A 73 -14.27 0.11 1.79
CA ILE A 73 -14.46 1.48 1.31
C ILE A 73 -13.23 1.86 0.46
N ARG A 74 -13.40 1.78 -0.86
CA ARG A 74 -12.30 1.95 -1.84
C ARG A 74 -11.96 3.40 -2.21
N SER A 75 -12.57 4.39 -1.55
CA SER A 75 -12.37 5.81 -1.87
C SER A 75 -12.05 6.60 -0.61
N GLU A 76 -10.96 7.34 -0.61
CA GLU A 76 -10.53 8.18 0.53
C GLU A 76 -11.54 9.28 0.84
N ARG A 77 -12.16 9.85 -0.20
CA ARG A 77 -13.26 10.81 -0.04
C ARG A 77 -14.44 10.17 0.66
N LEU A 78 -14.72 8.92 0.34
CA LEU A 78 -15.79 8.17 1.00
C LEU A 78 -15.39 7.79 2.42
N ILE A 79 -14.15 7.38 2.68
CA ILE A 79 -13.63 7.14 4.04
C ILE A 79 -13.83 8.38 4.91
N CYS A 80 -13.44 9.58 4.44
CA CYS A 80 -13.66 10.83 5.19
C CYS A 80 -15.14 11.06 5.50
N ARG A 81 -16.05 10.78 4.55
CA ARG A 81 -17.50 10.90 4.75
C ARG A 81 -18.05 9.87 5.73
N GLU A 82 -17.62 8.63 5.62
CA GLU A 82 -18.02 7.54 6.52
C GLU A 82 -17.56 7.83 7.95
N VAL A 83 -16.33 8.27 8.13
CA VAL A 83 -15.81 8.73 9.43
C VAL A 83 -16.60 9.96 9.93
N GLN A 84 -17.22 10.76 9.07
CA GLN A 84 -18.04 11.89 9.51
C GLN A 84 -19.36 11.48 10.13
N VAL A 85 -19.99 10.44 9.58
CA VAL A 85 -21.35 10.05 9.97
C VAL A 85 -21.38 8.87 10.94
N ASN A 86 -20.34 8.05 10.97
CA ASN A 86 -20.31 6.81 11.74
C ASN A 86 -19.53 6.98 13.06
N LEU A 87 -20.24 6.88 14.19
CA LEU A 87 -19.66 7.01 15.53
C LEU A 87 -18.61 5.93 15.85
N ALA A 88 -18.81 4.70 15.37
CA ALA A 88 -17.87 3.61 15.57
C ALA A 88 -16.54 3.87 14.87
N TYR A 89 -16.58 4.42 13.66
CA TYR A 89 -15.36 4.79 12.93
C TYR A 89 -14.65 5.97 13.58
N ARG A 90 -15.37 6.97 14.08
CA ARG A 90 -14.76 8.09 14.83
C ARG A 90 -14.06 7.62 16.08
N TRP A 91 -14.74 6.79 16.87
CA TRP A 91 -14.16 6.21 18.07
C TRP A 91 -12.90 5.38 17.76
N PHE A 92 -12.94 4.54 16.73
CA PHE A 92 -11.77 3.77 16.30
C PHE A 92 -10.62 4.67 15.86
N CYS A 93 -10.92 5.78 15.18
CA CYS A 93 -9.97 6.80 14.76
C CYS A 93 -9.52 7.74 15.89
N LYS A 94 -9.96 7.50 17.14
CA LYS A 94 -9.68 8.34 18.32
C LYS A 94 -10.12 9.80 18.13
N LEU A 95 -11.16 10.03 17.33
CA LEU A 95 -11.78 11.33 17.09
C LEU A 95 -13.00 11.53 17.99
N GLY A 96 -13.09 12.69 18.61
CA GLY A 96 -14.29 13.21 19.26
C GLY A 96 -15.39 13.60 18.26
N ILE A 97 -16.61 13.86 18.78
CA ILE A 97 -17.76 14.25 17.95
C ILE A 97 -17.52 15.59 17.24
N LYS A 98 -16.78 16.50 17.87
CA LYS A 98 -16.53 17.85 17.35
C LYS A 98 -15.24 17.94 16.54
N ASP A 99 -14.43 16.88 16.51
CA ASP A 99 -13.13 16.91 15.86
C ASP A 99 -13.30 16.99 14.35
N ALA A 100 -12.50 17.87 13.74
CA ALA A 100 -12.46 18.05 12.30
C ALA A 100 -11.83 16.82 11.64
N ILE A 101 -12.41 16.41 10.52
CA ILE A 101 -11.91 15.27 9.76
C ILE A 101 -10.90 15.80 8.73
N PRO A 102 -9.75 15.12 8.57
CA PRO A 102 -8.80 15.50 7.55
C PRO A 102 -9.42 15.51 6.14
N ASP A 103 -8.97 16.45 5.31
CA ASP A 103 -9.34 16.43 3.91
C ASP A 103 -8.64 15.27 3.19
N HIS A 104 -9.37 14.62 2.29
CA HIS A 104 -8.90 13.49 1.50
C HIS A 104 -7.58 13.75 0.73
N SER A 105 -7.30 15.00 0.33
CA SER A 105 -6.05 15.37 -0.34
C SER A 105 -4.81 15.07 0.49
N ALA A 106 -4.97 14.97 1.81
CA ALA A 106 -3.86 14.77 2.70
C ALA A 106 -3.34 13.33 2.71
N PHE A 107 -4.17 12.34 2.38
CA PHE A 107 -3.72 10.96 2.18
C PHE A 107 -2.75 10.87 1.00
N SER A 108 -3.09 11.52 -0.12
CA SER A 108 -2.24 11.59 -1.32
C SER A 108 -0.90 12.28 -1.03
N ARG A 109 -0.93 13.44 -0.37
CA ARG A 109 0.29 14.17 0.00
C ARG A 109 1.16 13.37 0.97
N ALA A 110 0.56 12.76 1.99
CA ALA A 110 1.33 11.96 2.94
C ALA A 110 2.02 10.76 2.27
N ARG A 111 1.33 10.05 1.36
CA ARG A 111 1.94 8.96 0.59
C ARG A 111 3.08 9.43 -0.30
N ASN A 112 2.89 10.50 -1.04
CA ASN A 112 3.84 10.92 -2.07
C ASN A 112 5.03 11.70 -1.52
N GLU A 113 4.85 12.46 -0.43
CA GLU A 113 5.87 13.39 0.06
C GLU A 113 6.55 12.91 1.35
N ARG A 114 5.94 12.01 2.14
CA ARG A 114 6.43 11.70 3.50
C ARG A 114 6.69 10.22 3.74
N PHE A 115 5.76 9.37 3.34
CA PHE A 115 5.87 7.94 3.58
C PHE A 115 6.76 7.22 2.56
N ARG A 116 7.02 7.85 1.42
CA ARG A 116 7.86 7.27 0.37
C ARG A 116 9.34 7.22 0.75
N ASP A 117 9.83 8.22 1.49
CA ASP A 117 11.25 8.35 1.81
C ASP A 117 11.67 7.69 3.13
N GLY A 118 10.71 7.20 3.93
CA GLY A 118 10.96 6.70 5.28
C GLY A 118 10.73 5.20 5.51
N ASP A 119 10.47 4.40 4.47
CA ASP A 119 10.09 2.97 4.56
C ASP A 119 8.97 2.69 5.59
N VAL A 120 8.12 3.68 5.87
CA VAL A 120 7.18 3.66 6.99
C VAL A 120 6.15 2.56 6.79
N PHE A 121 5.59 2.46 5.58
CA PHE A 121 4.63 1.40 5.26
C PHE A 121 5.25 0.02 5.37
N ARG A 122 6.53 -0.12 5.00
CA ARG A 122 7.26 -1.37 5.15
C ARG A 122 7.40 -1.74 6.63
N ARG A 123 7.83 -0.81 7.49
CA ARG A 123 7.94 -1.05 8.94
C ARG A 123 6.59 -1.36 9.60
N VAL A 124 5.52 -0.65 9.20
CA VAL A 124 4.15 -0.95 9.66
C VAL A 124 3.77 -2.37 9.25
N PHE A 125 4.02 -2.74 7.99
CA PHE A 125 3.72 -4.07 7.48
C PHE A 125 4.50 -5.17 8.20
N GLU A 126 5.82 -5.00 8.35
CA GLU A 126 6.70 -5.93 9.06
C GLU A 126 6.23 -6.15 10.50
N ARG A 127 5.91 -5.09 11.24
CA ARG A 127 5.38 -5.20 12.61
C ARG A 127 4.03 -5.90 12.69
N VAL A 128 3.14 -5.69 11.72
CA VAL A 128 1.86 -6.43 11.65
C VAL A 128 2.11 -7.91 11.40
N VAL A 129 3.03 -8.24 10.48
CA VAL A 129 3.41 -9.63 10.20
C VAL A 129 4.05 -10.28 11.44
N GLU A 130 4.96 -9.59 12.12
CA GLU A 130 5.54 -10.05 13.39
C GLU A 130 4.47 -10.33 14.45
N ALA A 131 3.49 -9.43 14.61
CA ALA A 131 2.37 -9.63 15.52
C ALA A 131 1.53 -10.85 15.13
N CYS A 132 1.27 -11.07 13.83
CA CYS A 132 0.55 -12.24 13.34
C CYS A 132 1.34 -13.54 13.56
N ILE A 133 2.67 -13.52 13.39
CA ILE A 133 3.56 -14.65 13.70
C ILE A 133 3.51 -14.95 15.20
N ALA A 134 3.65 -13.93 16.06
CA ALA A 134 3.60 -14.09 17.52
C ALA A 134 2.24 -14.62 18.00
N ALA A 135 1.16 -14.26 17.32
CA ALA A 135 -0.19 -14.78 17.57
C ALA A 135 -0.44 -16.19 16.98
N GLY A 136 0.54 -16.79 16.28
CA GLY A 136 0.42 -18.10 15.66
C GLY A 136 -0.50 -18.15 14.43
N LEU A 137 -0.81 -17.01 13.82
CA LEU A 137 -1.69 -16.90 12.65
C LEU A 137 -0.96 -17.18 11.32
N VAL A 138 0.36 -17.04 11.30
CA VAL A 138 1.20 -17.27 10.12
C VAL A 138 1.99 -18.56 10.33
N GLY A 139 1.50 -19.65 9.76
CA GLY A 139 2.26 -20.89 9.61
C GLY A 139 3.21 -20.72 8.42
N GLY A 140 4.51 -20.66 8.68
CA GLY A 140 5.57 -20.50 7.64
C GLY A 140 5.69 -21.68 6.66
N GLU A 141 4.63 -22.45 6.47
CA GLU A 141 4.58 -23.70 5.70
C GLU A 141 4.16 -23.48 4.24
N GLY A 142 3.65 -22.30 3.88
CA GLY A 142 3.19 -21.97 2.53
C GLY A 142 3.81 -20.68 1.99
N PHE A 143 4.53 -20.78 0.88
CA PHE A 143 4.99 -19.64 0.09
C PHE A 143 4.11 -19.52 -1.16
N ALA A 144 3.35 -18.43 -1.26
CA ALA A 144 2.54 -18.13 -2.43
C ALA A 144 3.15 -16.93 -3.17
N VAL A 145 3.45 -17.11 -4.46
CA VAL A 145 3.89 -16.03 -5.35
C VAL A 145 2.77 -15.74 -6.32
N ASP A 146 2.21 -14.54 -6.27
CA ASP A 146 1.32 -14.06 -7.32
C ASP A 146 2.17 -13.40 -8.42
N ALA A 147 2.05 -13.91 -9.64
CA ALA A 147 2.84 -13.46 -10.78
C ALA A 147 1.91 -13.14 -11.94
N SER A 148 2.03 -11.92 -12.46
CA SER A 148 1.28 -11.48 -13.64
C SER A 148 2.15 -11.63 -14.89
N LEU A 149 1.57 -12.20 -15.94
CA LEU A 149 2.22 -12.33 -17.24
C LEU A 149 1.93 -11.08 -18.07
N ILE A 150 2.94 -10.27 -18.34
CA ILE A 150 2.85 -9.09 -19.19
C ILE A 150 3.33 -9.47 -20.59
N GLN A 151 2.61 -9.07 -21.64
CA GLN A 151 3.07 -9.29 -23.01
C GLN A 151 4.38 -8.53 -23.25
N ALA A 152 5.42 -9.25 -23.66
CA ALA A 152 6.75 -8.67 -23.88
C ALA A 152 6.95 -8.21 -25.33
N ASP A 153 7.79 -7.19 -25.52
CA ASP A 153 8.25 -6.76 -26.86
C ASP A 153 9.47 -7.58 -27.30
N ALA A 154 9.23 -8.86 -27.59
CA ALA A 154 10.26 -9.75 -28.11
C ALA A 154 9.78 -10.47 -29.37
N ASN A 155 10.45 -10.23 -30.49
CA ASN A 155 10.21 -10.95 -31.74
C ASN A 155 11.32 -11.98 -31.95
N LYS A 156 10.94 -13.25 -32.17
CA LYS A 156 11.88 -14.37 -32.41
C LYS A 156 12.78 -14.15 -33.63
N GLN A 157 12.31 -13.44 -34.65
CA GLN A 157 13.13 -13.12 -35.83
C GLN A 157 14.26 -12.13 -35.52
N ARG A 158 14.14 -11.36 -34.44
CA ARG A 158 15.10 -10.34 -34.02
C ARG A 158 15.92 -10.76 -32.79
N SER A 159 15.73 -12.00 -32.32
CA SER A 159 16.48 -12.52 -31.18
C SER A 159 17.91 -12.89 -31.60
N ILE A 160 18.87 -12.62 -30.73
CA ILE A 160 20.25 -13.05 -30.90
C ILE A 160 20.54 -14.26 -30.00
N ALA A 161 21.58 -15.04 -30.32
CA ALA A 161 22.02 -16.10 -29.42
C ALA A 161 22.54 -15.48 -28.12
N GLY A 162 22.26 -16.10 -26.97
CA GLY A 162 22.69 -15.56 -25.68
C GLY A 162 24.20 -15.42 -25.54
N GLN A 163 24.99 -16.21 -26.29
CA GLN A 163 26.44 -16.11 -26.34
C GLN A 163 26.93 -14.83 -27.03
N ASP A 164 26.14 -14.30 -27.97
CA ASP A 164 26.44 -13.07 -28.71
C ASP A 164 25.93 -11.81 -27.97
N TRP A 165 25.26 -12.00 -26.83
CA TRP A 165 24.77 -10.91 -26.00
C TRP A 165 25.88 -10.37 -25.09
N CYS A 166 26.35 -9.17 -25.41
CA CYS A 166 27.27 -8.43 -24.54
C CYS A 166 26.49 -7.70 -23.44
N ARG A 167 26.81 -7.99 -22.17
CA ARG A 167 26.26 -7.30 -20.99
C ARG A 167 26.73 -5.83 -20.90
N ASP A 168 27.91 -5.53 -21.46
CA ASP A 168 28.56 -4.21 -21.39
C ASP A 168 28.15 -3.26 -22.54
N ARG A 169 26.85 -3.20 -22.86
CA ARG A 169 26.35 -2.22 -23.84
C ARG A 169 26.32 -0.83 -23.22
N ASP A 170 26.74 0.17 -24.01
CA ASP A 170 26.66 1.59 -23.63
C ASP A 170 25.22 1.94 -23.18
N PRO A 171 25.03 2.29 -21.89
CA PRO A 171 23.71 2.63 -21.36
C PRO A 171 23.09 3.80 -22.10
N ALA A 172 23.87 4.75 -22.63
CA ALA A 172 23.34 5.93 -23.31
C ALA A 172 22.59 5.58 -24.62
N ARG A 173 22.96 4.49 -25.28
CA ARG A 173 22.36 4.01 -26.54
C ARG A 173 21.34 2.90 -26.38
N SER A 174 21.13 2.42 -25.15
CA SER A 174 20.27 1.26 -24.85
C SER A 174 18.80 1.66 -24.71
N SER A 175 17.88 0.75 -25.08
CA SER A 175 16.44 0.94 -24.88
C SER A 175 16.10 1.07 -23.40
N ARG A 176 14.94 1.66 -23.09
CA ARG A 176 14.45 1.78 -21.70
C ARG A 176 14.38 0.42 -21.00
N ALA A 177 13.83 -0.60 -21.66
CA ALA A 177 13.72 -1.94 -21.10
C ALA A 177 15.08 -2.58 -20.79
N VAL A 178 16.10 -2.35 -21.62
CA VAL A 178 17.47 -2.81 -21.35
C VAL A 178 18.07 -2.10 -20.14
N LYS A 179 17.82 -0.81 -19.97
CA LYS A 179 18.27 -0.04 -18.79
C LYS A 179 17.61 -0.55 -17.51
N GLU A 180 16.31 -0.78 -17.54
CA GLU A 180 15.54 -1.33 -16.40
C GLU A 180 16.02 -2.75 -16.06
N TYR A 181 16.29 -3.59 -17.07
CA TYR A 181 16.87 -4.93 -16.86
C TYR A 181 18.27 -4.89 -16.23
N LEU A 182 19.18 -4.04 -16.73
CA LEU A 182 20.53 -3.92 -16.14
C LEU A 182 20.50 -3.33 -14.73
N ALA A 183 19.56 -2.43 -14.43
CA ALA A 183 19.37 -1.90 -13.09
C ALA A 183 18.83 -2.95 -12.11
N THR A 184 17.89 -3.79 -12.55
CA THR A 184 17.31 -4.87 -11.73
C THR A 184 18.29 -6.01 -11.46
N LEU A 185 19.21 -6.32 -12.38
CA LEU A 185 20.29 -7.30 -12.14
C LEU A 185 21.21 -6.92 -10.96
N ASN A 186 21.34 -5.63 -10.66
CA ASN A 186 22.15 -5.13 -9.56
C ASN A 186 21.37 -5.01 -8.24
N ASP A 187 20.06 -5.27 -8.24
CA ASP A 187 19.21 -5.10 -7.07
C ASP A 187 19.16 -6.41 -6.25
N THR A 188 19.73 -6.35 -5.05
CA THR A 188 19.79 -7.48 -4.10
C THR A 188 18.42 -8.01 -3.67
N ALA A 189 17.33 -7.27 -3.90
CA ALA A 189 15.98 -7.62 -3.49
C ALA A 189 15.36 -8.79 -4.28
N TRP A 190 15.89 -9.13 -5.46
CA TRP A 190 15.24 -10.06 -6.41
C TRP A 190 15.91 -11.44 -6.49
N GLY A 191 16.88 -11.72 -5.62
CA GLY A 191 17.72 -12.90 -5.70
C GLY A 191 18.76 -12.79 -6.83
N ALA A 192 19.89 -13.47 -6.68
CA ALA A 192 20.91 -13.49 -7.73
C ALA A 192 20.28 -13.97 -9.05
N ALA A 193 20.46 -13.20 -10.12
CA ALA A 193 20.08 -13.62 -11.45
C ALA A 193 20.71 -15.00 -11.72
N SER A 194 19.90 -15.95 -12.18
CA SER A 194 20.39 -17.27 -12.54
C SER A 194 21.57 -17.14 -13.51
N ASP A 195 22.68 -17.83 -13.22
CA ASP A 195 23.88 -17.86 -14.07
C ASP A 195 23.62 -18.51 -15.45
N VAL A 196 22.42 -19.07 -15.65
CA VAL A 196 22.02 -19.71 -16.90
C VAL A 196 21.77 -18.65 -17.96
N VAL A 197 22.71 -18.54 -18.91
CA VAL A 197 22.56 -17.71 -20.10
C VAL A 197 21.42 -18.28 -20.97
N PRO A 198 20.36 -17.51 -21.24
CA PRO A 198 19.27 -17.98 -22.08
C PRO A 198 19.77 -18.27 -23.50
N LYS A 199 19.26 -19.32 -24.14
CA LYS A 199 19.66 -19.71 -25.50
C LYS A 199 19.47 -18.59 -26.52
N PHE A 200 18.42 -17.79 -26.35
CA PHE A 200 18.10 -16.63 -27.19
C PHE A 200 17.68 -15.46 -26.32
N ILE A 201 18.13 -14.26 -26.69
CA ILE A 201 17.83 -13.00 -25.99
C ILE A 201 17.28 -12.00 -26.99
N SER A 202 16.23 -11.27 -26.62
CA SER A 202 15.75 -10.12 -27.40
C SER A 202 16.60 -8.90 -27.05
N PRO A 203 17.24 -8.24 -28.03
CA PRO A 203 17.98 -7.01 -27.77
C PRO A 203 17.11 -5.84 -27.28
N SER A 204 15.81 -5.87 -27.60
CA SER A 204 14.85 -4.83 -27.21
C SER A 204 14.35 -5.03 -25.79
N ASP A 205 14.16 -6.28 -25.36
CA ASP A 205 13.66 -6.68 -24.04
C ASP A 205 14.37 -7.97 -23.57
N PRO A 206 15.53 -7.84 -22.89
CA PRO A 206 16.32 -8.99 -22.48
C PRO A 206 15.68 -9.84 -21.37
N ALA A 207 14.71 -9.27 -20.63
CA ALA A 207 14.00 -9.94 -19.53
C ALA A 207 12.88 -10.87 -20.03
N ALA A 208 12.49 -10.74 -21.30
CA ALA A 208 11.42 -11.52 -21.90
C ALA A 208 11.74 -13.03 -21.89
N GLN A 209 10.80 -13.81 -21.35
CA GLN A 209 10.83 -15.27 -21.38
C GLN A 209 9.69 -15.82 -22.23
N TRP A 210 9.94 -16.95 -22.88
CA TRP A 210 8.92 -17.60 -23.70
C TRP A 210 8.11 -18.57 -22.84
N THR A 211 6.80 -18.38 -22.78
CA THR A 211 5.90 -19.34 -22.11
C THR A 211 4.89 -19.95 -23.08
N GLY A 212 4.38 -21.12 -22.73
CA GLY A 212 3.41 -21.88 -23.52
C GLY A 212 1.95 -21.63 -23.13
N LEU A 213 1.64 -20.57 -22.38
CA LEU A 213 0.37 -20.42 -21.67
C LEU A 213 -0.79 -19.82 -22.49
N THR A 214 -0.59 -19.42 -23.74
CA THR A 214 -1.70 -18.92 -24.59
C THR A 214 -2.36 -20.05 -25.39
N LYS A 215 -3.54 -20.53 -24.93
CA LYS A 215 -4.49 -21.34 -25.71
C LYS A 215 -5.13 -20.50 -26.82
N GLY A 216 -4.44 -20.37 -27.95
CA GLY A 216 -5.02 -20.00 -29.25
C GLY A 216 -4.65 -21.08 -30.27
N GLN A 217 -5.46 -21.28 -31.32
CA GLN A 217 -5.43 -22.45 -32.22
C GLN A 217 -4.11 -22.74 -32.97
N HIS A 218 -3.02 -22.04 -32.70
CA HIS A 218 -1.69 -22.38 -33.17
C HIS A 218 -0.77 -22.42 -31.96
N SER A 219 -0.12 -23.57 -31.71
CA SER A 219 0.87 -23.77 -30.65
C SER A 219 2.15 -22.96 -30.92
N SER A 220 2.07 -21.64 -30.84
CA SER A 220 3.22 -20.73 -30.87
C SER A 220 3.51 -20.25 -29.45
N ARG A 221 4.75 -20.49 -29.00
CA ARG A 221 5.24 -19.90 -27.75
C ARG A 221 5.14 -18.38 -27.88
N THR A 222 4.56 -17.70 -26.90
CA THR A 222 4.47 -16.23 -26.86
C THR A 222 5.52 -15.69 -25.87
N PRO A 223 6.15 -14.56 -26.20
CA PRO A 223 7.09 -13.92 -25.29
C PRO A 223 6.32 -13.10 -24.27
N ILE A 224 6.69 -13.27 -23.01
CA ILE A 224 6.11 -12.54 -21.89
C ILE A 224 7.20 -12.14 -20.91
N THR A 225 6.91 -11.12 -20.12
CA THR A 225 7.72 -10.73 -18.97
C THR A 225 6.92 -11.07 -17.73
N ILE A 226 7.54 -11.81 -16.82
CA ILE A 226 6.94 -12.16 -15.53
C ILE A 226 7.23 -10.99 -14.59
N SER A 227 6.17 -10.35 -14.10
CA SER A 227 6.27 -9.36 -13.03
C SER A 227 5.59 -9.95 -11.81
N SER A 228 6.30 -10.07 -10.68
CA SER A 228 5.62 -10.21 -9.40
C SER A 228 5.09 -8.84 -8.99
N THR A 229 3.88 -8.81 -8.44
CA THR A 229 3.29 -7.62 -7.83
C THR A 229 3.86 -7.33 -6.45
#